data_AF-W2HZC4-F1
#
_entry.id   AF-W2HZC4-F1
#
_cell.length_a   1.000
_cell.length_b   1.000
_cell.length_c   1.000
_cell.angle_alpha   90.00
_cell.angle_beta   90.00
_cell.angle_gamma   90.00
#
_symmetry.space_group_name_H-M   'P 1'
#
loop_
_entity.id
_entity.type
_entity.pdbx_description
1 polymer ?
#
loop_
_entity_poly.entity_id
_entity_poly.type
_entity_poly.pdbx_seq_one_letter_code
_entity_poly.pdbx_strand_id
1 'polypeptide(L)'
;LSINKKLQIMMAPPPVVGVSRAMPDSIQGISHVPELISSYLLPHTIDAAVYNGLHRVIQVYGAYRPLTDAAMDGAATRGRLSIVQWLSSGRRRSGCSEAAFTGAASNGHLRVLKWLIQYSPKEYHFTQCLTAAAGAGQLAVVQFQRSQRRIYDKIPPFIAAAANGHVDVLKALGPWPFDIYRAVNAAVANGQVSVVRYFVERRYCYNVARGNAALMTTSKLGHCEMVEILLPKCNLAGARDVLRSPERTD
;
A
#
# COMPACT_ATOMS: atom_id res chain seq x y z
N LEU A 1 -36.28 35.00 -11.96
CA LEU A 1 -35.02 34.21 -11.81
C LEU A 1 -35.38 32.71 -11.80
N SER A 2 -36.09 32.16 -12.78
CA SER A 2 -35.78 32.01 -14.22
C SER A 2 -34.53 31.15 -14.51
N ILE A 3 -34.80 30.01 -15.15
CA ILE A 3 -33.97 29.28 -16.15
C ILE A 3 -32.94 28.24 -15.67
N ASN A 4 -32.34 28.32 -14.48
CA ASN A 4 -31.24 27.38 -14.14
C ASN A 4 -31.61 25.99 -13.59
N LYS A 5 -32.90 25.63 -13.49
CA LYS A 5 -33.34 24.28 -13.04
C LYS A 5 -33.82 23.36 -14.16
N LYS A 6 -33.89 23.82 -15.42
CA LYS A 6 -34.45 23.05 -16.56
C LYS A 6 -33.53 22.89 -17.78
N LEU A 7 -32.27 23.32 -17.72
CA LEU A 7 -31.25 22.95 -18.71
C LEU A 7 -30.42 21.78 -18.20
N GLN A 8 -31.13 20.70 -17.83
CA GLN A 8 -30.62 19.34 -17.89
C GLN A 8 -30.54 18.94 -19.37
N ILE A 9 -29.68 19.59 -20.15
CA ILE A 9 -29.12 18.91 -21.31
C ILE A 9 -28.10 17.97 -20.71
N MET A 10 -28.57 16.78 -20.34
CA MET A 10 -27.74 15.59 -20.30
C MET A 10 -27.17 15.43 -21.72
N MET A 11 -26.11 16.17 -22.04
CA MET A 11 -25.35 15.88 -23.26
C MET A 11 -24.89 14.44 -23.09
N ALA A 12 -25.28 13.57 -24.02
CA ALA A 12 -24.80 12.20 -24.04
C ALA A 12 -23.25 12.22 -24.02
N PRO A 13 -22.60 11.28 -23.30
CA PRO A 13 -21.15 11.20 -23.36
C PRO A 13 -20.72 11.08 -24.83
N PRO A 14 -19.65 11.78 -25.25
CA PRO A 14 -19.22 11.74 -26.64
C PRO A 14 -18.94 10.29 -27.07
N PRO A 15 -19.43 9.86 -28.25
CA PRO A 15 -19.28 8.48 -28.69
C PRO A 15 -17.80 8.11 -28.81
N VAL A 16 -17.51 6.83 -28.59
CA VAL A 16 -16.14 6.34 -28.66
C VAL A 16 -15.69 6.44 -30.11
N VAL A 17 -14.57 7.13 -30.38
CA VAL A 17 -14.09 7.39 -31.75
C VAL A 17 -13.94 6.11 -32.58
N GLY A 18 -13.56 4.99 -31.94
CA GLY A 18 -13.49 3.69 -32.59
C GLY A 18 -14.85 3.16 -33.06
N VAL A 19 -15.91 3.37 -32.26
CA VAL A 19 -17.30 3.02 -32.61
C VAL A 19 -17.77 3.87 -33.78
N SER A 20 -17.50 5.17 -33.75
CA SER A 20 -17.83 6.08 -34.86
C SER A 20 -17.12 5.72 -36.16
N ARG A 21 -15.88 5.19 -36.10
CA ARG A 21 -15.12 4.80 -37.31
C ARG A 21 -15.42 3.40 -37.83
N ALA A 22 -15.87 2.49 -36.96
CA ALA A 22 -16.14 1.10 -37.34
C ALA A 22 -17.54 0.90 -37.93
N MET A 23 -18.44 1.86 -37.77
CA MET A 23 -19.82 1.73 -38.23
C MET A 23 -20.03 2.24 -39.66
N PRO A 24 -20.89 1.58 -40.46
CA PRO A 24 -21.32 2.09 -41.77
C PRO A 24 -21.99 3.46 -41.68
N ASP A 25 -21.81 4.30 -42.70
CA ASP A 25 -22.38 5.67 -42.76
C ASP A 25 -23.91 5.69 -42.60
N SER A 26 -24.59 4.63 -43.08
CA SER A 26 -26.04 4.44 -42.94
C SER A 26 -26.50 4.34 -41.48
N ILE A 27 -25.65 3.79 -40.60
CA ILE A 27 -25.91 3.63 -39.17
C ILE A 27 -25.39 4.85 -38.38
N GLN A 28 -24.29 5.47 -38.83
CA GLN A 28 -23.78 6.71 -38.23
C GLN A 28 -24.79 7.86 -38.29
N GLY A 29 -25.60 7.94 -39.37
CA GLY A 29 -26.67 8.93 -39.51
C GLY A 29 -27.77 8.82 -38.46
N ILE A 30 -27.86 7.69 -37.75
CA ILE A 30 -28.83 7.43 -36.69
C ILE A 30 -28.16 7.75 -35.34
N SER A 31 -28.14 9.03 -34.94
CA SER A 31 -27.35 9.54 -33.80
C SER A 31 -27.47 8.76 -32.49
N HIS A 32 -28.64 8.17 -32.19
CA HIS A 32 -28.87 7.40 -30.97
C HIS A 32 -28.19 6.02 -30.98
N VAL A 33 -27.90 5.43 -32.14
CA VAL A 33 -27.27 4.09 -32.25
C VAL A 33 -25.78 4.12 -31.85
N PRO A 34 -24.91 5.03 -32.37
CA PRO A 34 -23.56 5.21 -31.87
C PRO A 34 -23.49 5.54 -30.39
N GLU A 35 -24.42 6.34 -29.88
CA GLU A 35 -24.52 6.68 -28.46
C GLU A 35 -24.85 5.44 -27.62
N LEU A 36 -25.81 4.62 -28.03
CA LEU A 36 -26.20 3.40 -27.32
C LEU A 36 -25.03 2.41 -27.28
N ILE A 37 -24.38 2.14 -28.42
CA ILE A 37 -23.24 1.24 -28.52
C ILE A 37 -22.06 1.76 -27.68
N SER A 38 -21.76 3.06 -27.78
CA SER A 38 -20.73 3.70 -26.96
C SER A 38 -21.06 3.60 -25.47
N SER A 39 -22.34 3.75 -25.10
CA SER A 39 -22.78 3.66 -23.71
C SER A 39 -22.60 2.25 -23.13
N TYR A 40 -22.77 1.22 -23.97
CA TYR A 40 -22.62 -0.19 -23.62
C TYR A 40 -21.15 -0.62 -23.53
N LEU A 41 -20.29 -0.07 -24.40
CA LEU A 41 -18.85 -0.38 -24.42
C LEU A 41 -18.04 0.39 -23.37
N LEU A 42 -18.52 1.57 -22.96
CA LEU A 42 -17.87 2.36 -21.92
C LEU A 42 -18.09 1.71 -20.55
N PRO A 43 -17.06 1.64 -19.69
CA PRO A 43 -17.20 1.10 -18.35
C PRO A 43 -18.18 1.93 -17.51
N HIS A 44 -18.84 1.27 -16.56
CA HIS A 44 -19.84 1.89 -15.68
C HIS A 44 -19.24 3.05 -14.85
N THR A 45 -17.98 2.96 -14.45
CA THR A 45 -17.21 4.02 -13.79
C THR A 45 -15.93 4.31 -14.56
N ILE A 46 -15.32 5.47 -14.30
CA ILE A 46 -14.00 5.81 -14.87
C ILE A 46 -12.85 5.54 -13.88
N ASP A 47 -13.10 4.77 -12.82
CA ASP A 47 -12.14 4.53 -11.73
C ASP A 47 -10.87 3.86 -12.25
N ALA A 48 -11.00 2.91 -13.20
CA ALA A 48 -9.84 2.28 -13.84
C ALA A 48 -9.03 3.28 -14.69
N ALA A 49 -9.68 4.26 -15.33
CA ALA A 49 -8.99 5.30 -16.08
C ALA A 49 -8.27 6.27 -15.15
N VAL A 50 -8.84 6.57 -13.99
CA VAL A 50 -8.22 7.32 -12.89
C VAL A 50 -7.01 6.57 -12.33
N TYR A 51 -7.19 5.29 -12.01
CA TYR A 51 -6.16 4.39 -11.51
C TYR A 51 -5.01 4.20 -12.49
N ASN A 52 -5.26 4.25 -13.81
CA ASN A 52 -4.24 4.12 -14.85
C ASN A 52 -3.76 5.46 -15.45
N GLY A 53 -4.42 6.56 -15.14
CA GLY A 53 -3.89 7.92 -15.36
C GLY A 53 -4.15 8.35 -16.79
N LEU A 54 -5.23 7.83 -17.34
CA LEU A 54 -5.65 8.07 -18.70
C LEU A 54 -6.28 9.45 -18.78
N HIS A 55 -5.45 10.50 -18.73
CA HIS A 55 -5.86 11.90 -18.67
C HIS A 55 -6.89 12.27 -19.73
N ARG A 56 -6.73 11.76 -20.96
CA ARG A 56 -7.69 12.00 -22.04
C ARG A 56 -9.06 11.38 -21.74
N VAL A 57 -9.10 10.15 -21.21
CA VAL A 57 -10.35 9.48 -20.83
C VAL A 57 -11.00 10.22 -19.65
N ILE A 58 -10.22 10.65 -18.66
CA ILE A 58 -10.70 11.41 -17.50
C ILE A 58 -11.29 12.76 -17.94
N GLN A 59 -10.61 13.48 -18.84
CA GLN A 59 -11.09 14.76 -19.36
C GLN A 59 -12.37 14.61 -20.18
N VAL A 60 -12.43 13.60 -21.05
CA VAL A 60 -13.57 13.39 -21.96
C VAL A 60 -14.79 12.83 -21.22
N TYR A 61 -14.60 11.86 -20.34
CA TYR A 61 -15.70 11.10 -19.73
C TYR A 61 -15.95 11.42 -18.26
N GLY A 62 -15.05 12.14 -17.57
CA GLY A 62 -15.16 12.39 -16.14
C GLY A 62 -16.31 13.30 -15.70
N ALA A 63 -16.89 14.07 -16.63
CA ALA A 63 -18.12 14.83 -16.37
C ALA A 63 -19.40 13.98 -16.53
N TYR A 64 -19.31 12.85 -17.23
CA TYR A 64 -20.47 12.06 -17.68
C TYR A 64 -20.63 10.75 -16.92
N ARG A 65 -19.54 10.19 -16.38
CA ARG A 65 -19.54 8.91 -15.68
C ARG A 65 -19.37 9.08 -14.18
N PRO A 66 -19.98 8.19 -13.37
CA PRO A 66 -19.81 8.21 -11.93
C PRO A 66 -18.35 7.91 -11.54
N LEU A 67 -17.97 8.52 -10.42
CA LEU A 67 -16.72 8.32 -9.70
C LEU A 67 -17.08 7.69 -8.37
N THR A 68 -16.33 6.67 -7.97
CA THR A 68 -16.45 6.07 -6.62
C THR A 68 -15.25 6.46 -5.77
N ASP A 69 -15.31 6.18 -4.46
CA ASP A 69 -14.19 6.40 -3.55
C ASP A 69 -12.94 5.59 -3.96
N ALA A 70 -13.13 4.47 -4.66
CA ALA A 70 -12.04 3.67 -5.23
C ALA A 70 -11.21 4.44 -6.28
N ALA A 71 -11.80 5.46 -6.93
CA ALA A 71 -11.06 6.34 -7.83
C ALA A 71 -10.00 7.14 -7.06
N MET A 72 -10.39 7.74 -5.93
CA MET A 72 -9.48 8.52 -5.07
C MET A 72 -8.43 7.61 -4.44
N ASP A 73 -8.85 6.47 -3.89
CA ASP A 73 -7.96 5.49 -3.28
C ASP A 73 -6.92 4.97 -4.29
N GLY A 74 -7.39 4.67 -5.50
CA GLY A 74 -6.56 4.22 -6.62
C GLY A 74 -5.55 5.27 -7.08
N ALA A 75 -5.99 6.51 -7.27
CA ALA A 75 -5.13 7.62 -7.64
C ALA A 75 -4.07 7.89 -6.56
N ALA A 76 -4.46 7.80 -5.28
CA ALA A 76 -3.57 7.96 -4.15
C ALA A 76 -2.50 6.86 -4.08
N THR A 77 -2.93 5.60 -4.24
CA THR A 77 -2.05 4.42 -4.29
C THR A 77 -1.03 4.50 -5.42
N ARG A 78 -1.36 5.17 -6.52
CA ARG A 78 -0.47 5.39 -7.68
C ARG A 78 0.31 6.71 -7.62
N GLY A 79 0.17 7.49 -6.55
CA GLY A 79 0.97 8.69 -6.33
C GLY A 79 0.57 9.89 -7.18
N ARG A 80 -0.65 9.87 -7.74
CA ARG A 80 -1.10 10.85 -8.73
C ARG A 80 -1.76 12.05 -8.08
N LEU A 81 -0.94 12.90 -7.48
CA LEU A 81 -1.39 14.09 -6.76
C LEU A 81 -2.30 14.99 -7.61
N SER A 82 -1.99 15.20 -8.90
CA SER A 82 -2.81 16.03 -9.80
C SER A 82 -4.23 15.47 -9.98
N ILE A 83 -4.36 14.15 -10.11
CA ILE A 83 -5.65 13.47 -10.25
C ILE A 83 -6.40 13.47 -8.92
N VAL A 84 -5.71 13.21 -7.79
CA VAL A 84 -6.27 13.31 -6.44
C VAL A 84 -6.85 14.70 -6.17
N GLN A 85 -6.09 15.76 -6.49
CA GLN A 85 -6.55 17.14 -6.37
C GLN A 85 -7.74 17.42 -7.30
N TRP A 86 -7.69 16.95 -8.55
CA TRP A 86 -8.80 17.10 -9.49
C TRP A 86 -10.08 16.43 -8.97
N LEU A 87 -10.01 15.18 -8.50
CA LEU A 87 -11.13 14.43 -7.93
C LEU A 87 -11.74 15.15 -6.71
N SER A 88 -10.89 15.79 -5.90
CA SER A 88 -11.33 16.52 -4.71
C SER A 88 -12.02 17.86 -5.01
N SER A 89 -11.65 18.47 -6.15
CA SER A 89 -12.19 19.75 -6.62
C SER A 89 -13.43 19.60 -7.52
N GLY A 90 -13.72 18.36 -7.94
CA GLY A 90 -14.81 18.03 -8.85
C GLY A 90 -16.21 18.23 -8.25
N ARG A 91 -17.22 18.28 -9.13
CA ARG A 91 -18.65 18.48 -8.76
C ARG A 91 -19.20 17.38 -7.85
N ARG A 92 -18.66 16.16 -7.98
CA ARG A 92 -18.88 15.07 -7.03
C ARG A 92 -17.58 14.89 -6.27
N ARG A 93 -17.55 15.35 -5.02
CA ARG A 93 -16.48 14.99 -4.08
C ARG A 93 -16.51 13.47 -3.94
N SER A 94 -15.54 12.81 -4.57
CA SER A 94 -15.22 11.43 -4.23
C SER A 94 -14.60 11.46 -2.83
N GLY A 95 -15.10 10.62 -1.95
CA GLY A 95 -14.50 10.37 -0.64
C GLY A 95 -13.15 9.69 -0.82
N CYS A 96 -12.38 9.66 0.26
CA CYS A 96 -11.22 8.79 0.38
C CYS A 96 -11.47 7.85 1.54
N SER A 97 -11.12 6.58 1.38
CA SER A 97 -11.14 5.64 2.50
C SER A 97 -9.75 5.56 3.15
N GLU A 98 -9.64 4.77 4.21
CA GLU A 98 -8.35 4.41 4.80
C GLU A 98 -7.38 3.81 3.74
N ALA A 99 -7.90 3.16 2.70
CA ALA A 99 -7.10 2.57 1.63
C ALA A 99 -6.28 3.61 0.84
N ALA A 100 -6.78 4.85 0.68
CA ALA A 100 -6.00 5.93 0.08
C ALA A 100 -4.71 6.23 0.88
N PHE A 101 -4.84 6.30 2.21
CA PHE A 101 -3.72 6.66 3.10
C PHE A 101 -2.70 5.52 3.18
N THR A 102 -3.17 4.30 3.38
CA THR A 102 -2.31 3.11 3.49
C THR A 102 -1.64 2.80 2.16
N GLY A 103 -2.37 2.89 1.04
CA GLY A 103 -1.84 2.72 -0.32
C GLY A 103 -0.81 3.78 -0.71
N ALA A 104 -1.06 5.06 -0.40
CA ALA A 104 -0.08 6.12 -0.61
C ALA A 104 1.18 5.92 0.26
N ALA A 105 1.00 5.46 1.50
CA ALA A 105 2.10 5.24 2.43
C ALA A 105 2.96 4.03 2.06
N SER A 106 2.37 2.89 1.69
CA SER A 106 3.08 1.69 1.28
C SER A 106 3.86 1.87 -0.03
N ASN A 107 3.36 2.72 -0.94
CA ASN A 107 4.04 3.05 -2.20
C ASN A 107 4.97 4.28 -2.10
N GLY A 108 5.18 4.83 -0.90
CA GLY A 108 6.15 5.91 -0.69
C GLY A 108 5.69 7.28 -1.21
N HIS A 109 4.42 7.46 -1.52
CA HIS A 109 3.86 8.67 -2.12
C HIS A 109 3.63 9.78 -1.07
N LEU A 110 4.72 10.25 -0.45
CA LEU A 110 4.70 11.22 0.65
C LEU A 110 3.92 12.50 0.33
N ARG A 111 4.03 13.01 -0.91
CA ARG A 111 3.31 14.24 -1.33
C ARG A 111 1.79 14.03 -1.33
N VAL A 112 1.34 12.87 -1.79
CA VAL A 112 -0.08 12.49 -1.76
C VAL A 112 -0.54 12.30 -0.32
N LEU A 113 0.22 11.56 0.49
CA LEU A 113 -0.12 11.32 1.88
C LEU A 113 -0.28 12.64 2.68
N LYS A 114 0.66 13.58 2.51
CA LYS A 114 0.58 14.92 3.13
C LYS A 114 -0.72 15.64 2.74
N TRP A 115 -1.08 15.57 1.47
CA TRP A 115 -2.29 16.20 0.96
C TRP A 115 -3.55 15.52 1.53
N LEU A 116 -3.61 14.19 1.55
CA LEU A 116 -4.75 13.43 2.09
C LEU A 116 -4.98 13.72 3.59
N ILE A 117 -3.91 13.82 4.38
CA ILE A 117 -3.99 14.16 5.81
C ILE A 117 -4.62 15.53 6.03
N GLN A 118 -4.33 16.49 5.14
CA GLN A 118 -4.95 17.83 5.19
C GLN A 118 -6.38 17.82 4.68
N TYR A 119 -6.69 17.01 3.67
CA TYR A 119 -8.00 16.94 3.04
C TYR A 119 -9.04 16.23 3.92
N SER A 120 -8.68 15.07 4.50
CA SER A 120 -9.58 14.21 5.26
C SER A 120 -8.90 13.65 6.52
N PRO A 121 -8.62 14.48 7.55
CA PRO A 121 -7.93 14.03 8.76
C PRO A 121 -8.72 12.98 9.57
N LYS A 122 -10.04 12.87 9.35
CA LYS A 122 -10.92 11.91 10.05
C LYS A 122 -10.66 10.47 9.64
N GLU A 123 -10.34 10.24 8.37
CA GLU A 123 -10.08 8.92 7.79
C GLU A 123 -8.61 8.48 7.97
N TYR A 124 -7.77 9.35 8.55
CA TYR A 124 -6.35 9.11 8.71
C TYR A 124 -6.02 8.30 9.96
N HIS A 125 -5.75 7.01 9.77
CA HIS A 125 -5.28 6.12 10.82
C HIS A 125 -3.76 6.05 10.88
N PHE A 126 -3.17 6.72 11.87
CA PHE A 126 -1.71 6.88 12.00
C PHE A 126 -0.96 5.54 12.07
N THR A 127 -1.38 4.62 12.94
CA THR A 127 -0.68 3.34 13.16
C THR A 127 -0.73 2.43 11.94
N GLN A 128 -1.88 2.27 11.28
CA GLN A 128 -2.03 1.47 10.07
C GLN A 128 -1.20 2.04 8.92
N CYS A 129 -1.27 3.37 8.72
CA CYS A 129 -0.48 4.06 7.70
C CYS A 129 1.04 3.91 7.94
N LEU A 130 1.50 4.09 9.18
CA LEU A 130 2.90 3.90 9.55
C LEU A 130 3.34 2.43 9.41
N THR A 131 2.47 1.48 9.74
CA THR A 131 2.75 0.04 9.59
C THR A 131 2.89 -0.34 8.12
N ALA A 132 2.02 0.17 7.26
CA ALA A 132 2.09 -0.03 5.81
C ALA A 132 3.36 0.56 5.20
N ALA A 133 3.73 1.79 5.59
CA ALA A 133 4.98 2.42 5.17
C ALA A 133 6.21 1.63 5.65
N ALA A 134 6.19 1.20 6.91
CA ALA A 134 7.30 0.48 7.51
C ALA A 134 7.50 -0.91 6.88
N GLY A 135 6.41 -1.63 6.66
CA GLY A 135 6.43 -2.94 6.00
C GLY A 135 6.80 -2.88 4.51
N ALA A 136 6.68 -1.71 3.86
CA ALA A 136 7.08 -1.52 2.47
C ALA A 136 8.44 -0.81 2.30
N GLY A 137 9.15 -0.54 3.41
CA GLY A 137 10.49 0.06 3.35
C GLY A 137 10.50 1.56 3.04
N GLN A 138 9.37 2.25 3.21
CA GLN A 138 9.21 3.64 2.78
C GLN A 138 9.76 4.62 3.82
N LEU A 139 11.10 4.69 3.92
CA LEU A 139 11.84 5.47 4.91
C LEU A 139 11.39 6.94 4.99
N ALA A 140 11.20 7.61 3.86
CA ALA A 140 10.80 9.02 3.83
C ALA A 140 9.41 9.25 4.45
N VAL A 141 8.48 8.32 4.24
CA VAL A 141 7.13 8.36 4.83
C VAL A 141 7.20 8.09 6.34
N VAL A 142 7.97 7.08 6.75
CA VAL A 142 8.20 6.74 8.16
C VAL A 142 8.81 7.93 8.92
N GLN A 143 9.83 8.58 8.36
CA GLN A 143 10.47 9.76 8.97
C GLN A 143 9.48 10.93 9.10
N PHE A 144 8.67 11.19 8.07
CA PHE A 144 7.64 12.22 8.12
C PHE A 144 6.58 11.94 9.20
N GLN A 145 6.08 10.71 9.28
CA GLN A 145 5.09 10.36 10.30
C GLN A 145 5.69 10.42 11.71
N ARG A 146 6.96 10.01 11.88
CA ARG A 146 7.67 10.15 13.16
C ARG A 146 7.85 11.61 13.58
N SER A 147 8.06 12.54 12.65
CA SER A 147 8.21 13.96 12.99
C SER A 147 6.93 14.57 13.58
N GLN A 148 5.77 13.92 13.41
CA GLN A 148 4.50 14.37 13.99
C GLN A 148 4.37 14.08 15.50
N ARG A 149 5.34 13.37 16.13
CA ARG A 149 5.45 13.10 17.58
C ARG A 149 4.14 12.61 18.25
N ARG A 150 3.32 11.83 17.55
CA ARG A 150 2.09 11.25 18.11
C ARG A 150 2.40 10.09 19.06
N ILE A 151 1.50 9.83 20.01
CA ILE A 151 1.48 8.58 20.79
C ILE A 151 0.80 7.52 19.94
N TYR A 152 1.47 6.40 19.71
CA TYR A 152 0.95 5.28 18.92
C TYR A 152 1.64 3.99 19.37
N ASP A 153 1.01 2.86 19.03
CA ASP A 153 1.64 1.56 19.20
C ASP A 153 2.80 1.39 18.21
N LYS A 154 4.02 1.35 18.74
CA LYS A 154 5.25 1.21 17.96
C LYS A 154 5.50 -0.23 17.53
N ILE A 155 4.81 -1.20 18.14
CA ILE A 155 5.05 -2.63 17.92
C ILE A 155 4.68 -3.05 16.48
N PRO A 156 3.48 -2.72 15.93
CA PRO A 156 3.10 -3.18 14.60
C PRO A 156 4.02 -2.67 13.48
N PRO A 157 4.38 -1.37 13.40
CA PRO A 157 5.32 -0.89 12.38
C PRO A 157 6.70 -1.54 12.48
N PHE A 158 7.17 -1.81 13.71
CA PHE A 158 8.48 -2.42 13.93
C PHE A 158 8.51 -3.89 13.50
N ILE A 159 7.46 -4.66 13.82
CA ILE A 159 7.32 -6.05 13.35
C ILE A 159 7.21 -6.09 11.84
N ALA A 160 6.40 -5.22 11.21
CA ALA A 160 6.24 -5.18 9.76
C ALA A 160 7.56 -4.88 9.03
N ALA A 161 8.34 -3.90 9.51
CA ALA A 161 9.67 -3.61 8.96
C ALA A 161 10.62 -4.80 9.13
N ALA A 162 10.59 -5.49 10.27
CA ALA A 162 11.43 -6.66 10.52
C ALA A 162 11.05 -7.85 9.63
N ALA A 163 9.76 -8.12 9.48
CA ALA A 163 9.20 -9.21 8.68
C ALA A 163 9.53 -9.08 7.18
N ASN A 164 9.71 -7.84 6.68
CA ASN A 164 9.99 -7.56 5.27
C ASN A 164 11.44 -7.11 5.00
N GLY A 165 12.33 -7.19 6.00
CA GLY A 165 13.77 -6.99 5.77
C GLY A 165 14.27 -5.54 5.81
N HIS A 166 13.46 -4.58 6.24
CA HIS A 166 13.76 -3.14 6.15
C HIS A 166 14.57 -2.62 7.34
N VAL A 167 15.88 -2.90 7.34
CA VAL A 167 16.82 -2.50 8.42
C VAL A 167 16.94 -0.99 8.59
N ASP A 168 16.90 -0.23 7.49
CA ASP A 168 16.91 1.24 7.49
C ASP A 168 15.69 1.83 8.18
N VAL A 169 14.50 1.26 7.94
CA VAL A 169 13.27 1.60 8.64
C VAL A 169 13.36 1.23 10.11
N LEU A 170 13.90 0.06 10.48
CA LEU A 170 14.10 -0.32 11.88
C LEU A 170 15.02 0.67 12.62
N LYS A 171 16.10 1.11 11.98
CA LYS A 171 16.98 2.17 12.51
C LYS A 171 16.22 3.48 12.68
N ALA A 172 15.39 3.84 11.71
CA ALA A 172 14.57 5.05 11.75
C ALA A 172 13.41 4.98 12.75
N LEU A 173 12.92 3.79 13.11
CA LEU A 173 11.90 3.54 14.15
C LEU A 173 12.51 3.43 15.57
N GLY A 174 13.81 3.14 15.67
CA GLY A 174 14.58 3.08 16.93
C GLY A 174 15.09 4.43 17.44
N PRO A 175 15.79 4.47 18.60
CA PRO A 175 16.20 3.33 19.43
C PRO A 175 15.22 3.13 20.60
N TRP A 176 14.54 1.98 20.68
CA TRP A 176 13.68 1.67 21.83
C TRP A 176 13.79 0.20 22.25
N PRO A 177 13.71 -0.10 23.56
CA PRO A 177 13.80 -1.44 24.11
C PRO A 177 12.39 -2.01 24.38
N PHE A 178 11.63 -2.44 23.38
CA PHE A 178 10.36 -3.14 23.62
C PHE A 178 10.12 -4.23 22.57
N ASP A 179 9.89 -5.45 23.06
CA ASP A 179 9.46 -6.67 22.36
C ASP A 179 10.16 -6.99 21.01
N ILE A 180 11.49 -7.02 21.04
CA ILE A 180 12.32 -7.48 19.91
C ILE A 180 12.08 -8.96 19.61
N TYR A 181 11.50 -9.71 20.56
CA TYR A 181 11.16 -11.12 20.39
C TYR A 181 10.20 -11.34 19.22
N ARG A 182 9.08 -10.59 19.16
CA ARG A 182 8.12 -10.71 18.04
C ARG A 182 8.74 -10.30 16.70
N ALA A 183 9.54 -9.24 16.70
CA ALA A 183 10.21 -8.75 15.50
C ALA A 183 11.26 -9.73 14.97
N VAL A 184 12.07 -10.34 15.84
CA VAL A 184 13.05 -11.36 15.46
C VAL A 184 12.36 -12.61 14.93
N ASN A 185 11.30 -13.10 15.59
CA ASN A 185 10.57 -14.27 15.12
C ASN A 185 9.91 -14.04 13.76
N ALA A 186 9.35 -12.84 13.53
CA ALA A 186 8.79 -12.48 12.23
C ALA A 186 9.86 -12.38 11.14
N ALA A 187 11.03 -11.80 11.45
CA ALA A 187 12.18 -11.77 10.55
C ALA A 187 12.68 -13.19 10.21
N VAL A 188 12.76 -14.06 11.21
CA VAL A 188 13.15 -15.47 11.06
C VAL A 188 12.16 -16.24 10.21
N ALA A 189 10.86 -16.11 10.48
CA ALA A 189 9.82 -16.81 9.73
C ALA A 189 9.80 -16.43 8.23
N ASN A 190 10.24 -15.23 7.90
CA ASN A 190 10.25 -14.69 6.53
C ASN A 190 11.62 -14.70 5.85
N GLY A 191 12.63 -15.39 6.41
CA GLY A 191 13.92 -15.47 5.72
C GLY A 191 14.78 -14.19 5.77
N GLN A 192 14.49 -13.23 6.67
CA GLN A 192 15.13 -11.92 6.71
C GLN A 192 16.48 -11.89 7.44
N VAL A 193 17.54 -12.40 6.79
CA VAL A 193 18.87 -12.52 7.39
C VAL A 193 19.46 -11.18 7.84
N SER A 194 19.37 -10.14 7.02
CA SER A 194 19.92 -8.80 7.32
C SER A 194 19.34 -8.19 8.59
N VAL A 195 18.06 -8.43 8.86
CA VAL A 195 17.37 -7.97 10.07
C VAL A 195 17.83 -8.76 11.29
N VAL A 196 17.92 -10.09 11.17
CA VAL A 196 18.43 -10.95 12.25
C VAL A 196 19.86 -10.59 12.61
N ARG A 197 20.74 -10.41 11.61
CA ARG A 197 22.12 -9.95 11.79
C ARG A 197 22.17 -8.61 12.54
N TYR A 198 21.36 -7.64 12.11
CA TYR A 198 21.26 -6.34 12.77
C TYR A 198 20.85 -6.45 14.25
N PHE A 199 19.91 -7.35 14.58
CA PHE A 199 19.50 -7.57 15.97
C PHE A 199 20.59 -8.27 16.80
N VAL A 200 21.31 -9.23 16.20
CA VAL A 200 22.38 -9.99 16.87
C VAL A 200 23.58 -9.10 17.19
N GLU A 201 24.02 -8.28 16.24
CA GLU A 201 25.13 -7.33 16.42
C GLU A 201 24.89 -6.35 17.56
N ARG A 202 23.64 -5.91 17.74
CA ARG A 202 23.26 -4.98 18.81
C ARG A 202 22.87 -5.65 20.13
N ARG A 203 23.12 -6.96 20.28
CA ARG A 203 22.82 -7.77 21.47
C ARG A 203 21.33 -7.80 21.86
N TYR A 204 20.43 -7.44 20.96
CA TYR A 204 18.99 -7.46 21.21
C TYR A 204 18.38 -8.87 21.23
N CYS A 205 19.12 -9.86 20.74
CA CYS A 205 18.70 -11.27 20.65
C CYS A 205 18.92 -12.10 21.92
N TYR A 206 19.47 -11.52 23.00
CA TYR A 206 19.91 -12.31 24.15
C TYR A 206 18.80 -13.15 24.79
N ASN A 207 17.58 -12.62 24.85
CA ASN A 207 16.41 -13.37 25.36
C ASN A 207 15.82 -14.33 24.33
N VAL A 208 15.97 -14.03 23.03
CA VAL A 208 15.41 -14.84 21.92
C VAL A 208 16.23 -16.10 21.70
N ALA A 209 17.56 -15.99 21.75
CA ALA A 209 18.45 -17.13 21.60
C ALA A 209 18.39 -18.11 22.79
N ARG A 210 17.92 -17.65 23.95
CA ARG A 210 17.72 -18.48 25.15
C ARG A 210 16.49 -19.38 25.08
N GLY A 211 15.47 -18.98 24.32
CA GLY A 211 14.22 -19.72 24.16
C GLY A 211 14.23 -20.77 23.05
N ASN A 212 15.32 -20.90 22.29
CA ASN A 212 15.52 -21.82 21.16
C ASN A 212 14.48 -21.75 20.01
N ALA A 213 13.37 -21.04 20.18
CA ALA A 213 12.27 -20.96 19.21
C ALA A 213 12.72 -20.42 17.86
N ALA A 214 13.50 -19.34 17.83
CA ALA A 214 14.05 -18.79 16.59
C ALA A 214 14.94 -19.80 15.85
N LEU A 215 15.82 -20.50 16.57
CA LEU A 215 16.72 -21.51 16.00
C LEU A 215 15.97 -22.74 15.48
N MET A 216 14.94 -23.18 16.19
CA MET A 216 14.08 -24.28 15.74
C MET A 216 13.31 -23.90 14.47
N THR A 217 12.77 -22.68 14.42
CA THR A 217 12.05 -22.18 13.24
C THR A 217 12.97 -22.04 12.04
N THR A 218 14.18 -21.48 12.20
CA THR A 218 15.15 -21.40 11.09
C THR A 218 15.53 -22.77 10.54
N SER A 219 15.64 -23.77 11.42
CA SER A 219 15.99 -25.14 11.01
C SER A 219 14.85 -25.80 10.25
N LYS A 220 13.60 -25.64 10.73
CA LYS A 220 12.39 -26.13 10.04
C LYS A 220 12.19 -25.51 8.65
N LEU A 221 12.58 -24.24 8.49
CA LEU A 221 12.44 -23.50 7.23
C LEU A 221 13.67 -23.60 6.31
N GLY A 222 14.71 -24.35 6.68
CA GLY A 222 15.91 -24.54 5.86
C GLY A 222 16.79 -23.28 5.72
N HIS A 223 16.71 -22.32 6.65
CA HIS A 223 17.47 -21.08 6.58
C HIS A 223 18.91 -21.25 7.10
N CYS A 224 19.77 -21.93 6.34
CA CYS A 224 21.14 -22.30 6.73
C CYS A 224 21.98 -21.12 7.23
N GLU A 225 21.98 -19.98 6.53
CA GLU A 225 22.74 -18.78 6.94
C GLU A 225 22.26 -18.25 8.30
N MET A 226 20.96 -18.32 8.60
CA MET A 226 20.46 -17.89 9.91
C MET A 226 20.82 -18.86 11.03
N VAL A 227 20.88 -20.16 10.74
CA VAL A 227 21.35 -21.15 11.71
C VAL A 227 22.78 -20.82 12.12
N GLU A 228 23.67 -20.51 11.18
CA GLU A 228 25.05 -20.11 11.49
C GLU A 228 25.13 -18.83 12.33
N ILE A 229 24.24 -17.86 12.09
CA ILE A 229 24.19 -16.60 12.85
C ILE A 229 23.67 -16.82 14.28
N LEU A 230 22.66 -17.68 14.45
CA LEU A 230 21.97 -17.87 15.73
C LEU A 230 22.61 -18.96 16.61
N LEU A 231 23.20 -20.01 16.02
CA LEU A 231 23.79 -21.14 16.73
C LEU A 231 24.82 -20.73 17.81
N PRO A 232 25.74 -19.78 17.57
CA PRO A 232 26.70 -19.33 18.59
C PRO A 232 26.06 -18.57 19.76
N LYS A 233 24.78 -18.20 19.65
CA LYS A 233 24.05 -17.43 20.66
C LYS A 233 23.04 -18.28 21.45
N CYS A 234 22.76 -19.51 21.01
CA CYS A 234 21.80 -20.39 21.64
C CYS A 234 22.42 -21.26 22.75
N ASN A 235 21.56 -21.82 23.60
CA ASN A 235 22.00 -22.76 24.63
C ASN A 235 22.26 -24.16 24.04
N LEU A 236 23.02 -24.98 24.77
CA LEU A 236 23.40 -26.34 24.37
C LEU A 236 22.19 -27.25 24.07
N ALA A 237 21.04 -27.04 24.74
CA ALA A 237 19.83 -27.82 24.49
C ALA A 237 19.25 -27.53 23.09
N GLY A 238 19.18 -26.25 22.69
CA GLY A 238 18.69 -25.86 21.37
C GLY A 238 19.61 -26.31 20.25
N ALA A 239 20.92 -26.21 20.47
CA ALA A 239 21.91 -26.74 19.52
C ALA A 239 21.76 -28.26 19.32
N ARG A 240 21.49 -29.01 20.40
CA ARG A 240 21.26 -30.47 20.32
C ARG A 240 19.98 -30.82 19.57
N ASP A 241 18.89 -30.09 19.76
CA ASP A 241 17.61 -30.39 19.10
C ASP A 241 17.67 -30.14 17.59
N VAL A 242 18.42 -29.12 17.14
CA VAL A 242 18.69 -28.88 15.72
C VAL A 242 19.58 -29.96 15.12
N LEU A 243 20.62 -30.40 15.83
CA LEU A 243 21.48 -31.48 15.36
C LEU A 243 20.76 -32.84 15.33
N ARG A 244 19.66 -32.98 16.09
CA ARG A 244 18.81 -34.18 16.13
C ARG A 244 17.61 -34.11 15.18
N SER A 245 17.29 -32.96 14.59
CA SER A 245 16.19 -32.88 13.64
C SER A 245 16.54 -33.75 12.42
N PRO A 246 15.73 -34.76 12.10
CA PRO A 246 16.04 -35.68 11.01
C PRO A 246 16.06 -34.90 9.70
N GLU A 247 17.19 -35.01 9.01
CA GLU A 247 17.38 -34.80 7.58
C GLU A 247 17.15 -33.38 7.06
N ARG A 248 18.29 -32.73 6.76
CA ARG A 248 18.46 -31.89 5.58
C ARG A 248 17.79 -32.58 4.40
N THR A 249 16.61 -32.10 4.01
CA THR A 249 16.06 -32.35 2.69
C THR A 249 16.39 -31.12 1.85
N ASP A 250 17.43 -31.30 1.02
CA ASP A 250 17.83 -30.57 -0.19
C ASP A 250 17.50 -29.08 -0.35
#